data_AF-X1PYW3-F1
#
_entry.id   AF-X1PYW3-F1
#
_cell.length_a   1.000
_cell.length_b   1.000
_cell.length_c   1.000
_cell.angle_alpha   90.00
_cell.angle_beta   90.00
_cell.angle_gamma   90.00
#
_symmetry.space_group_name_H-M   'P 1'
#
loop_
_entity.id
_entity.type
_entity.pdbx_description
1 polymer ?
#
loop_
_entity_poly.entity_id
_entity_poly.type
_entity_poly.pdbx_seq_one_letter_code
_entity_poly.pdbx_strand_id
1 'polypeptide(L)'
;MGNLWRFPYMAGQNGGGTFVLTYAICILALGIPLYVLEASAGKLANRGPVGLFRLINTRWGPWAGWFLVVMTIAIMSYYLVVSGWTLGYAVDAIRG
;
A
#
# COMPACT_ATOMS: atom_id res chain seq x y z
N MET A 1 -6.20 -1.55 6.60
CA MET A 1 -6.36 -0.79 7.85
C MET A 1 -6.07 0.72 7.73
N GLY A 2 -5.26 1.21 6.79
CA GLY A 2 -4.97 2.66 6.66
C GLY A 2 -6.17 3.56 6.28
N ASN A 3 -7.09 3.06 5.44
CA ASN A 3 -8.28 3.81 5.03
C ASN A 3 -9.36 3.90 6.12
N LEU A 4 -9.28 3.10 7.19
CA LEU A 4 -10.28 3.08 8.26
C LEU A 4 -10.05 4.18 9.31
N TRP A 5 -8.79 4.60 9.53
CA TRP A 5 -8.49 5.58 10.57
C TRP A 5 -7.76 6.84 10.07
N ARG A 6 -6.85 6.72 9.09
CA ARG A 6 -6.10 7.87 8.58
C ARG A 6 -6.92 8.75 7.63
N PHE A 7 -7.81 8.13 6.85
CA PHE A 7 -8.71 8.82 5.93
C PHE A 7 -9.73 9.73 6.64
N PRO A 8 -10.50 9.27 7.65
CA PRO A 8 -11.42 10.15 8.38
C PRO A 8 -10.69 11.21 9.21
N TYR A 9 -9.50 10.91 9.73
CA TYR A 9 -8.68 11.88 10.49
C TYR A 9 -8.18 13.03 9.61
N MET A 10 -7.73 12.74 8.38
CA MET A 10 -7.32 13.79 7.43
C MET A 10 -8.52 14.55 6.86
N ALA A 11 -9.64 13.86 6.60
CA ALA A 11 -10.88 14.50 6.17
C ALA A 11 -11.43 15.46 7.24
N GLY A 12 -11.41 15.07 8.52
CA GLY A 12 -11.86 15.92 9.62
C GLY A 12 -11.05 17.21 9.80
N GLN A 13 -9.72 17.17 9.58
CA GLN A 13 -8.86 18.35 9.76
C GLN A 13 -8.77 19.27 8.54
N ASN A 14 -9.00 18.77 7.32
CA ASN A 14 -8.82 19.54 6.08
C ASN A 14 -10.14 19.96 5.41
N GLY A 15 -11.19 20.22 6.20
CA GLY A 15 -12.45 20.76 5.69
C GLY A 15 -13.43 19.71 5.15
N GLY A 16 -13.34 18.47 5.61
CA GLY A 16 -14.37 17.43 5.42
C GLY A 16 -14.62 17.09 3.96
N GLY A 17 -15.70 17.65 3.41
CA GLY A 17 -16.19 17.35 2.06
C GLY A 17 -15.24 17.78 0.93
N THR A 18 -14.56 18.92 1.07
CA THR A 18 -13.62 19.39 0.04
C THR A 18 -12.39 18.48 -0.05
N PHE A 19 -11.87 18.02 1.10
CA PHE A 19 -10.76 17.07 1.14
C PHE A 19 -11.12 15.73 0.47
N VAL A 20 -12.33 15.21 0.72
CA VAL A 20 -12.79 13.96 0.08
C VAL A 20 -12.88 14.11 -1.43
N LEU A 21 -13.37 15.25 -1.93
CA LEU A 21 -13.51 15.50 -3.36
C LEU A 21 -12.14 15.63 -4.05
N THR A 22 -11.20 16.39 -3.46
CA THR A 22 -9.82 16.48 -3.96
C THR A 22 -9.11 15.12 -3.90
N TYR A 23 -9.28 14.36 -2.81
CA TYR A 23 -8.72 13.02 -2.67
C TYR A 23 -9.24 12.06 -3.74
N ALA A 24 -10.54 12.09 -4.04
CA ALA A 24 -11.13 11.27 -5.09
C ALA A 24 -10.54 11.61 -6.48
N ILE A 25 -10.41 12.91 -6.80
CA ILE A 25 -9.79 13.35 -8.06
C ILE A 25 -8.32 12.88 -8.14
N CYS A 26 -7.55 13.03 -7.06
CA CYS A 26 -6.17 12.55 -7.02
C CYS A 26 -6.06 11.02 -7.18
N ILE A 27 -6.98 10.25 -6.59
CA ILE A 27 -7.01 8.79 -6.79
C ILE A 27 -7.33 8.45 -8.24
N LEU A 28 -8.33 9.08 -8.84
CA LEU A 28 -8.68 8.82 -10.23
C LEU A 28 -7.55 9.19 -11.19
N ALA A 29 -6.89 10.33 -10.96
CA ALA A 29 -5.85 10.86 -11.83
C ALA A 29 -4.48 10.21 -11.63
N LEU A 30 -4.12 9.79 -10.41
CA LEU A 30 -2.80 9.24 -10.09
C LEU A 30 -2.88 7.82 -9.57
N GLY A 31 -3.77 7.55 -8.61
CA GLY A 31 -3.86 6.23 -7.96
C GLY A 31 -4.19 5.10 -8.94
N ILE A 32 -5.25 5.26 -9.73
CA ILE A 32 -5.66 4.26 -10.73
C ILE A 32 -4.58 4.01 -11.78
N PRO A 33 -4.03 5.04 -12.49
CA PRO A 33 -3.01 4.77 -13.50
C PRO A 33 -1.73 4.18 -12.91
N LEU A 34 -1.29 4.61 -11.72
CA LEU A 34 -0.16 3.98 -11.02
C LEU A 34 -0.43 2.50 -10.72
N TYR A 35 -1.62 2.17 -10.20
CA TYR A 35 -1.99 0.79 -9.92
C TYR A 35 -2.02 -0.07 -11.18
N VAL A 36 -2.58 0.45 -12.28
CA VAL A 36 -2.62 -0.24 -13.58
C VAL A 36 -1.20 -0.44 -14.14
N LEU A 37 -0.32 0.56 -14.00
CA LEU A 37 1.09 0.46 -14.40
C LEU A 37 1.80 -0.64 -13.61
N GLU A 38 1.68 -0.66 -12.28
CA GLU A 38 2.30 -1.68 -11.44
C GLU A 38 1.75 -3.08 -11.74
N ALA A 39 0.43 -3.22 -11.86
CA ALA A 39 -0.21 -4.50 -12.19
C ALA A 39 0.20 -5.01 -13.57
N SER A 40 0.31 -4.12 -14.56
CA SER A 40 0.76 -4.47 -15.91
C SER A 40 2.24 -4.84 -15.94
N ALA A 41 3.08 -4.09 -15.23
CA ALA A 41 4.50 -4.38 -15.10
C ALA A 41 4.75 -5.71 -14.38
N GLY A 42 3.96 -6.03 -13.34
CA GLY A 42 4.00 -7.34 -12.67
C GLY A 42 3.62 -8.50 -13.60
N LYS A 43 2.60 -8.29 -14.46
CA LYS A 43 2.19 -9.28 -15.47
C LYS A 43 3.23 -9.47 -16.57
N LEU A 44 3.83 -8.39 -17.09
CA LEU A 44 4.89 -8.46 -18.10
C LEU A 44 6.17 -9.10 -17.58
N ALA A 45 6.55 -8.79 -16.33
CA ALA A 45 7.78 -9.32 -15.77
C ALA A 45 7.73 -10.83 -15.55
N ASN A 46 6.56 -11.39 -15.18
CA ASN A 46 6.40 -12.80 -14.77
C ASN A 46 7.49 -13.28 -13.78
N ARG A 47 8.09 -12.31 -13.09
CA ARG A 47 9.28 -12.38 -12.23
C ARG A 47 9.01 -11.36 -11.13
N GLY A 48 9.49 -11.64 -9.92
CA GLY A 48 9.32 -10.72 -8.79
C GLY A 48 9.86 -9.31 -9.07
N PRO A 49 9.58 -8.32 -8.20
CA PRO A 49 9.95 -6.90 -8.39
C PRO A 49 11.45 -6.71 -8.70
N VAL A 50 12.32 -7.53 -8.12
CA VAL A 50 13.77 -7.52 -8.42
C VAL A 50 14.09 -7.89 -9.87
N GLY A 51 13.31 -8.78 -10.49
CA GLY A 51 13.45 -9.19 -11.89
C GLY A 51 12.98 -8.14 -12.88
N LEU A 52 11.88 -7.44 -12.58
CA LEU A 52 11.37 -6.33 -13.40
C LEU A 52 12.37 -5.17 -13.46
N PHE A 53 12.87 -4.71 -12.32
CA PHE A 53 13.82 -3.60 -12.29
C PHE A 53 15.16 -3.97 -12.92
N ARG A 54 15.60 -5.23 -12.82
CA ARG A 54 16.80 -5.73 -13.52
C ARG A 54 16.67 -5.67 -15.04
N LEU A 55 15.45 -5.81 -15.58
CA LEU A 55 15.16 -5.70 -17.02
C LEU A 55 15.25 -4.25 -17.52
N ILE A 56 14.84 -3.30 -16.69
CA ILE A 56 14.81 -1.86 -17.02
C ILE A 56 16.22 -1.25 -16.90
N ASN A 57 17.00 -1.61 -15.87
CA ASN A 57 18.37 -1.14 -15.72
C ASN A 57 19.22 -2.17 -14.96
N THR A 58 20.16 -2.81 -15.66
CA THR A 58 20.95 -3.93 -15.11
C THR A 58 21.84 -3.54 -13.93
N ARG A 59 22.27 -2.27 -13.82
CA ARG A 59 23.18 -1.83 -12.74
C ARG A 59 22.48 -1.35 -11.48
N TRP A 60 21.41 -0.57 -11.61
CA TRP A 60 20.75 0.07 -10.47
C TRP A 60 19.37 -0.54 -10.15
N GLY A 61 18.77 -1.23 -11.11
CA GLY A 61 17.49 -1.89 -10.98
C GLY A 61 17.40 -2.95 -9.87
N PRO A 62 18.36 -3.90 -9.73
CA PRO A 62 18.26 -4.90 -8.69
C PRO A 62 18.33 -4.31 -7.27
N TRP A 63 19.01 -3.17 -7.08
CA TRP A 63 19.09 -2.48 -5.78
C TRP A 63 17.74 -1.85 -5.40
N ALA A 64 17.08 -1.18 -6.36
CA ALA A 64 15.74 -0.63 -6.15
C ALA A 64 14.70 -1.73 -5.86
N GLY A 65 14.79 -2.87 -6.56
CA GLY A 65 13.93 -4.03 -6.31
C GLY A 65 14.10 -4.62 -4.90
N TRP A 66 15.34 -4.76 -4.43
CA TRP A 66 15.62 -5.23 -3.06
C TRP A 66 15.12 -4.24 -2.00
N PHE A 67 15.30 -2.94 -2.24
CA PHE A 67 14.79 -1.90 -1.34
C PHE A 67 13.26 -1.98 -1.20
N LEU A 68 12.54 -2.18 -2.30
CA LEU A 68 11.08 -2.38 -2.28
C LEU A 68 10.69 -3.61 -1.46
N VAL A 69 11.38 -4.73 -1.62
CA VAL A 69 11.10 -5.95 -0.84
C VAL A 69 11.31 -5.72 0.66
N VAL A 70 12.42 -5.07 1.05
CA VAL A 70 12.69 -4.74 2.46
C VAL A 70 11.62 -3.80 3.02
N MET A 71 11.23 -2.78 2.26
CA MET A 71 10.13 -1.88 2.62
C MET A 71 8.82 -2.64 2.83
N THR A 72 8.45 -3.55 1.92
CA THR A 72 7.24 -4.38 2.04
C THR A 72 7.29 -5.24 3.29
N ILE A 73 8.42 -5.87 3.60
CA ILE A 73 8.59 -6.69 4.81
C ILE A 73 8.42 -5.83 6.08
N ALA A 74 9.05 -4.66 6.13
CA ALA A 74 8.95 -3.75 7.26
C ALA A 74 7.50 -3.30 7.49
N ILE A 75 6.80 -2.94 6.41
CA ILE A 75 5.39 -2.55 6.45
C ILE A 75 4.52 -3.73 6.92
N MET A 76 4.76 -4.94 6.39
CA MET A 76 4.02 -6.14 6.76
C MET A 76 4.20 -6.49 8.23
N SER A 77 5.41 -6.35 8.78
CA SER A 77 5.69 -6.57 10.20
C SER A 77 4.85 -5.66 11.10
N TYR A 78 4.73 -4.38 10.75
CA TYR A 78 3.86 -3.45 11.49
C TYR A 78 2.38 -3.86 11.39
N TYR A 79 1.90 -4.20 10.19
CA TYR A 79 0.51 -4.60 9.99
C TYR A 79 0.15 -5.93 10.68
N LEU A 80 1.09 -6.87 10.81
CA LEU A 80 0.89 -8.14 11.51
C LEU A 80 0.66 -7.94 13.01
N VAL A 81 1.37 -7.00 13.64
CA VAL A 81 1.15 -6.67 15.06
C VAL A 81 -0.26 -6.08 15.26
N VAL A 82 -0.65 -5.13 14.40
CA VAL A 82 -1.97 -4.49 14.47
C VAL A 82 -3.10 -5.49 14.18
N SER A 83 -2.93 -6.39 13.21
CA SER A 83 -3.93 -7.44 12.94
C SER A 83 -4.00 -8.45 14.08
N GLY A 84 -2.88 -8.77 14.74
CA GLY A 84 -2.84 -9.60 15.93
C GLY A 84 -3.68 -9.04 17.07
N TRP A 85 -3.58 -7.74 17.35
CA TRP A 85 -4.45 -7.08 18.34
C TRP A 85 -5.92 -7.14 17.93
N THR A 86 -6.22 -6.90 16.66
CA THR A 86 -7.59 -6.95 16.13
C THR A 86 -8.20 -8.34 16.28
N LEU A 87 -7.42 -9.41 16.02
CA LEU A 87 -7.83 -10.79 16.22
C LEU A 87 -8.01 -11.13 17.71
N GLY A 88 -7.13 -10.63 18.59
CA GLY A 88 -7.30 -10.77 20.04
C GLY A 88 -8.62 -10.18 20.52
N TYR A 89 -8.91 -8.93 20.13
CA TYR A 89 -10.20 -8.30 20.43
C TYR A 89 -11.39 -9.04 19.80
N ALA A 90 -11.24 -9.58 18.59
CA ALA A 90 -12.29 -10.37 17.95
C ALA A 90 -12.59 -11.66 18.71
N VAL A 91 -11.56 -12.35 19.22
CA VAL A 91 -11.71 -13.57 20.02
C VAL A 91 -12.34 -13.26 21.38
N ASP A 92 -11.92 -12.18 22.05
CA ASP A 92 -12.55 -11.73 23.30
C ASP A 92 -14.01 -11.33 23.09
N ALA A 93 -14.35 -10.69 21.97
CA ALA A 93 -15.72 -10.33 21.63
C ALA A 93 -16.64 -11.53 21.34
N ILE A 94 -16.06 -12.67 20.91
CA ILE A 94 -16.80 -13.92 20.66
C ILE A 94 -16.90 -14.78 21.94
N ARG A 95 -15.94 -14.64 22.87
CA ARG A 95 -15.90 -15.36 24.15
C ARG A 95 -16.61 -14.64 25.30
N GLY A 96 -16.85 -13.34 25.17
CA GLY A 96 -17.81 -12.58 25.98
C GLY A 96 -19.25 -12.84 25.55
#